data_AF-K1RDV5-F1
#
_entry.id   AF-K1RDV5-F1
#
_cell.length_a   1.000
_cell.length_b   1.000
_cell.length_c   1.000
_cell.angle_alpha   90.00
_cell.angle_beta   90.00
_cell.angle_gamma   90.00
#
_symmetry.space_group_name_H-M   'P 1'
#
loop_
_entity.id
_entity.type
_entity.pdbx_description
1 polymer ?
#
loop_
_entity_poly.entity_id
_entity_poly.type
_entity_poly.pdbx_seq_one_letter_code
_entity_poly.pdbx_strand_id
1 'polypeptide(L)'
;LASHRCSNGHYLPPTLLVAAGKELTCPACGVHFYAPSAEELAFNSQGACPRCGGTGSVRTVDMASLVPDDSLTIDEGAVAPWNSLMWSLMTDVCREMGVRTDVPFRDLTEREKDIVYHGPAEKKHIFYHAKNSNQAGELDFTYFNAVYTVENALAKVKDEKGMKRVEKFLKEDVCPDCHGTRLSAAARAPKLRGISLDEACTMTLSELYDWVQGVPDSLPEEMRPMAERICEAFTGTARRLLDLGLGYLTLDRSAATLSTGERQRMQLARAVRNRTTGVLYVLDEPSIGLHPANIVGLTGVMHDLVADGNSVILVDHDTQILKESDWIIEMGPEAGAKGGRVIAQGTVSAVAADPASQIGPFLSGAPEAPLRPRAGKADLFAHGTIRLS
;
A
#
# COMPACT_ATOMS: atom_id res chain seq x y z
N LEU A 1 26.37 -7.82 2.57
CA LEU A 1 26.11 -9.27 2.35
C LEU A 1 25.94 -9.60 0.87
N ALA A 2 25.53 -8.64 0.02
CA ALA A 2 25.27 -8.89 -1.39
C ALA A 2 26.54 -8.96 -2.26
N SER A 3 26.38 -9.49 -3.47
CA SER A 3 27.27 -9.26 -4.60
C SER A 3 26.98 -7.89 -5.21
N HIS A 4 28.02 -7.15 -5.58
CA HIS A 4 27.91 -5.76 -6.05
C HIS A 4 28.35 -5.62 -7.50
N ARG A 5 27.61 -4.82 -8.29
CA ARG A 5 27.84 -4.61 -9.71
C ARG A 5 28.72 -3.38 -9.92
N CYS A 6 29.82 -3.51 -10.66
CA CYS A 6 30.61 -2.35 -11.08
C CYS A 6 29.93 -1.58 -12.23
N SER A 7 30.40 -0.38 -12.56
CA SER A 7 29.85 0.45 -13.64
C SER A 7 29.90 -0.21 -15.03
N ASN A 8 30.88 -1.08 -15.26
CA ASN A 8 31.00 -1.87 -16.50
C ASN A 8 30.14 -3.15 -16.50
N GLY A 9 29.38 -3.39 -15.44
CA GLY A 9 28.39 -4.45 -15.37
C GLY A 9 28.84 -5.78 -14.77
N HIS A 10 30.12 -5.93 -14.40
CA HIS A 10 30.63 -7.13 -13.74
C HIS A 10 30.19 -7.20 -12.26
N TYR A 11 29.80 -8.39 -11.80
CA TYR A 11 29.46 -8.64 -10.40
C TYR A 11 30.67 -9.14 -9.61
N LEU A 12 30.90 -8.52 -8.46
CA LEU A 12 31.90 -8.94 -7.48
C LEU A 12 31.21 -9.76 -6.39
N PRO A 13 31.83 -10.86 -5.92
CA PRO A 13 31.29 -11.64 -4.81
C PRO A 13 31.26 -10.82 -3.51
N PRO A 14 30.45 -11.24 -2.52
CA PRO A 14 30.38 -10.58 -1.22
C PRO A 14 31.76 -10.54 -0.54
N THR A 15 32.06 -9.43 0.14
CA THR A 15 33.34 -9.22 0.83
C THR A 15 33.17 -8.38 2.09
N LEU A 16 34.05 -8.59 3.08
CA LEU A 16 34.12 -7.77 4.29
C LEU A 16 34.51 -6.31 4.03
N LEU A 17 35.12 -5.99 2.88
CA LEU A 17 35.48 -4.62 2.50
C LEU A 17 34.25 -3.69 2.49
N VAL A 18 33.08 -4.21 2.10
CA VAL A 18 31.82 -3.46 2.08
C VAL A 18 31.41 -3.06 3.50
N ALA A 19 31.48 -3.98 4.46
CA ALA A 19 31.18 -3.69 5.85
C ALA A 19 32.17 -2.70 6.49
N ALA A 20 33.41 -2.67 5.98
CA ALA A 20 34.42 -1.71 6.38
C ALA A 20 34.34 -0.36 5.64
N GLY A 21 33.37 -0.16 4.74
CA GLY A 21 33.22 1.06 3.94
C GLY A 21 34.40 1.32 3.00
N LYS A 22 35.10 0.26 2.56
CA LYS A 22 36.28 0.35 1.70
C LYS A 22 35.91 0.24 0.22
N GLU A 23 36.74 0.86 -0.61
CA GLU A 23 36.65 0.78 -2.06
C GLU A 23 36.86 -0.66 -2.56
N LEU A 24 36.10 -1.02 -3.59
CA LEU A 24 36.20 -2.29 -4.29
C LEU A 24 36.88 -2.08 -5.64
N THR A 25 37.80 -2.97 -6.01
CA THR A 25 38.39 -3.01 -7.35
C THR A 25 37.81 -4.20 -8.12
N CYS A 26 37.22 -3.93 -9.28
CA CYS A 26 36.68 -4.98 -10.15
C CYS A 26 37.82 -5.83 -10.73
N PRO A 27 37.88 -7.15 -10.47
CA PRO A 27 38.97 -7.99 -10.97
C PRO A 27 38.95 -8.17 -12.49
N ALA A 28 37.77 -8.00 -13.13
CA ALA A 28 37.61 -8.17 -14.56
C ALA A 28 38.00 -6.92 -15.38
N CYS A 29 37.85 -5.72 -14.83
CA CYS A 29 38.07 -4.47 -15.59
C CYS A 29 38.85 -3.38 -14.85
N GLY A 30 39.34 -3.63 -13.63
CA GLY A 30 40.16 -2.70 -12.86
C GLY A 30 39.44 -1.45 -12.34
N VAL A 31 38.14 -1.29 -12.59
CA VAL A 31 37.38 -0.13 -12.10
C VAL A 31 37.26 -0.18 -10.58
N HIS A 32 37.48 0.98 -9.97
CA HIS A 32 37.31 1.25 -8.56
C HIS A 32 35.90 1.81 -8.30
N PHE A 33 35.20 1.27 -7.30
CA PHE A 33 33.85 1.71 -6.96
C PHE A 33 33.50 1.36 -5.51
N TYR A 34 32.47 2.01 -4.97
CA TYR A 34 31.92 1.70 -3.65
C TYR A 34 30.62 0.90 -3.79
N ALA A 35 30.38 -0.01 -2.84
CA ALA A 35 29.07 -0.62 -2.68
C ALA A 35 28.06 0.40 -2.13
N PRO A 36 26.76 0.30 -2.48
CA PRO A 36 25.75 1.22 -1.97
C PRO A 36 25.67 1.20 -0.44
N SER A 37 25.56 2.39 0.17
CA SER A 37 25.29 2.55 1.60
C SER A 37 23.85 2.13 1.96
N ALA A 38 23.53 2.08 3.26
CA ALA A 38 22.16 1.82 3.70
C ALA A 38 21.17 2.89 3.20
N GLU A 39 21.60 4.16 3.15
CA GLU A 39 20.82 5.29 2.65
C GLU A 39 20.59 5.19 1.13
N GLU A 40 21.59 4.72 0.38
CA GLU A 40 21.50 4.48 -1.06
C GLU A 40 20.66 3.24 -1.42
N LEU A 41 20.32 2.40 -0.43
CA LEU A 41 19.38 1.29 -0.57
C LEU A 41 17.96 1.63 -0.08
N ALA A 42 17.75 2.83 0.47
CA ALA A 42 16.49 3.24 1.07
C ALA A 42 15.66 4.14 0.14
N PHE A 43 14.41 3.74 -0.15
CA PHE A 43 13.51 4.51 -1.03
C PHE A 43 13.07 5.86 -0.45
N ASN A 44 13.23 6.09 0.85
CA ASN A 44 12.93 7.34 1.53
C ASN A 44 14.18 8.22 1.76
N SER A 45 15.29 7.88 1.08
CA SER A 45 16.57 8.59 1.14
C SER A 45 17.22 8.60 -0.25
N GLN A 46 18.53 8.44 -0.33
CA GLN A 46 19.31 8.51 -1.58
C GLN A 46 19.00 7.36 -2.56
N GLY A 47 18.47 6.24 -2.08
CA GLY A 47 18.06 5.10 -2.90
C GLY A 47 16.74 5.28 -3.65
N ALA A 48 16.05 6.40 -3.49
CA ALA A 48 14.76 6.68 -4.12
C ALA A 48 14.85 6.67 -5.65
N CYS A 49 13.82 6.12 -6.30
CA CYS A 49 13.66 6.26 -7.75
C CYS A 49 13.53 7.76 -8.11
N PRO A 50 14.37 8.30 -9.02
CA PRO A 50 14.37 9.73 -9.34
C PRO A 50 13.08 10.19 -10.02
N ARG A 51 12.36 9.28 -10.69
CA ARG A 51 11.12 9.59 -11.40
C ARG A 51 9.93 9.83 -10.47
N CYS A 52 9.80 9.02 -9.42
CA CYS A 52 8.67 9.07 -8.49
C CYS A 52 9.06 9.59 -7.10
N GLY A 53 10.35 9.88 -6.84
CA GLY A 53 10.83 10.30 -5.53
C GLY A 53 10.62 9.22 -4.45
N GLY A 54 10.57 7.94 -4.83
CA GLY A 54 10.39 6.84 -3.88
C GLY A 54 8.95 6.52 -3.48
N THR A 55 7.94 7.09 -4.14
CA THR A 55 6.53 6.71 -3.91
C THR A 55 6.16 5.37 -4.58
N GLY A 56 6.82 5.04 -5.70
CA GLY A 56 6.49 3.88 -6.54
C GLY A 56 5.36 4.14 -7.54
N SER A 57 4.64 5.24 -7.39
CA SER A 57 3.57 5.68 -8.27
C SER A 57 3.87 7.05 -8.88
N VAL A 58 3.31 7.31 -10.05
CA VAL A 58 3.35 8.62 -10.71
C VAL A 58 1.94 9.09 -10.96
N ARG A 59 1.73 10.41 -10.87
CA ARG A 59 0.48 11.01 -11.32
C ARG A 59 0.59 11.23 -12.82
N THR A 60 -0.28 10.59 -13.56
CA THR A 60 -0.41 10.77 -15.01
C THR A 60 -1.75 11.41 -15.33
N VAL A 61 -1.84 12.07 -16.47
CA VAL A 61 -3.12 12.61 -16.95
C VAL A 61 -4.08 11.45 -17.22
N ASP A 62 -5.27 11.53 -16.63
CA ASP A 62 -6.34 10.58 -16.91
C ASP A 62 -7.08 11.00 -18.18
N MET A 63 -6.85 10.28 -19.28
CA MET A 63 -7.45 10.59 -20.59
C MET A 63 -8.98 10.61 -20.53
N ALA A 64 -9.60 9.73 -19.72
CA ALA A 64 -11.05 9.67 -19.59
C ALA A 64 -11.63 10.91 -18.88
N SER A 65 -10.85 11.54 -18.00
CA SER A 65 -11.25 12.77 -17.30
C SER A 65 -11.19 14.03 -18.18
N LEU A 66 -10.43 13.99 -19.29
CA LEU A 66 -10.26 15.15 -20.16
C LEU A 66 -11.53 15.43 -20.98
N VAL A 67 -12.20 14.36 -21.41
CA VAL A 67 -13.49 14.39 -22.12
C VAL A 67 -14.45 13.42 -21.42
N PRO A 68 -15.10 13.84 -20.31
CA PRO A 68 -15.97 12.97 -19.53
C PRO A 68 -17.30 12.64 -20.22
N ASP A 69 -17.74 13.49 -21.14
CA ASP A 69 -18.93 13.29 -21.97
C ASP A 69 -18.57 13.57 -23.44
N ASP A 70 -18.43 12.50 -24.22
CA ASP A 70 -18.07 12.58 -25.64
C ASP A 70 -19.25 12.91 -26.56
N SER A 71 -20.46 13.02 -26.00
CA SER A 71 -21.66 13.43 -26.74
C SER A 71 -21.76 14.93 -26.96
N LEU A 72 -21.04 15.71 -26.15
CA LEU A 72 -20.96 17.16 -26.27
C LEU A 72 -20.00 17.57 -27.39
N THR A 73 -20.24 18.73 -27.96
CA THR A 73 -19.29 19.40 -28.86
C THR A 73 -18.15 20.05 -28.07
N ILE A 74 -17.04 20.38 -28.74
CA ILE A 74 -15.95 21.15 -28.09
C ILE A 74 -16.47 22.56 -27.69
N ASP A 75 -17.38 23.13 -28.47
CA ASP A 75 -18.00 24.43 -28.21
C ASP A 75 -18.91 24.43 -26.96
N GLU A 76 -19.57 23.31 -26.69
CA GLU A 76 -20.34 23.08 -25.45
C GLU A 76 -19.46 22.70 -24.25
N GLY A 77 -18.16 22.48 -24.50
CA GLY A 77 -17.18 22.28 -23.46
C GLY A 77 -16.84 20.82 -23.16
N ALA A 78 -16.92 19.93 -24.17
CA ALA A 78 -16.48 18.54 -24.06
C ALA A 78 -15.07 18.39 -23.46
N VAL A 79 -14.14 19.31 -23.77
CA VAL A 79 -12.76 19.31 -23.24
C VAL A 79 -12.71 20.03 -21.89
N ALA A 80 -12.91 19.27 -20.81
CA ALA A 80 -13.03 19.79 -19.45
C ALA A 80 -11.82 20.61 -18.93
N PRO A 81 -10.56 20.29 -19.26
CA PRO A 81 -9.40 21.10 -18.87
C PRO A 81 -9.45 22.54 -19.40
N TRP A 82 -9.88 22.74 -20.64
CA TRP A 82 -9.89 24.08 -21.26
C TRP A 82 -10.86 25.02 -20.58
N ASN A 83 -12.01 24.51 -20.14
CA ASN A 83 -12.99 25.30 -19.39
C ASN A 83 -12.54 25.56 -17.96
N SER A 84 -12.10 24.52 -17.26
CA SER A 84 -11.86 24.61 -15.82
C SER A 84 -10.53 25.24 -15.43
N LEU A 85 -9.55 25.28 -16.34
CA LEU A 85 -8.22 25.86 -16.11
C LEU A 85 -8.05 27.23 -16.80
N MET A 86 -9.15 27.88 -17.22
CA MET A 86 -9.17 29.20 -17.85
C MET A 86 -8.43 29.27 -19.20
N TRP A 87 -8.50 28.20 -19.99
CA TRP A 87 -7.94 28.10 -21.35
C TRP A 87 -9.04 28.04 -22.41
N SER A 88 -10.13 28.78 -22.23
CA SER A 88 -11.30 28.76 -23.12
C SER A 88 -10.99 29.18 -24.57
N LEU A 89 -9.90 29.92 -24.78
CA LEU A 89 -9.41 30.32 -26.10
C LEU A 89 -8.90 29.13 -26.93
N MET A 90 -8.55 28.00 -26.28
CA MET A 90 -8.05 26.81 -26.98
C MET A 90 -9.08 26.22 -27.93
N THR A 91 -10.37 26.39 -27.67
CA THR A 91 -11.43 25.99 -28.58
C THR A 91 -11.30 26.69 -29.94
N ASP A 92 -11.10 28.01 -29.94
CA ASP A 92 -10.96 28.80 -31.18
C ASP A 92 -9.64 28.48 -31.89
N VAL A 93 -8.55 28.31 -31.14
CA VAL A 93 -7.25 27.93 -31.72
C VAL A 93 -7.29 26.52 -32.34
N CYS A 94 -7.97 25.57 -31.68
CA CYS A 94 -8.14 24.21 -32.19
C CYS A 94 -8.99 24.19 -33.47
N ARG A 95 -10.00 25.07 -33.56
CA ARG A 95 -10.79 25.26 -34.78
C ARG A 95 -9.93 25.71 -35.95
N GLU A 96 -9.04 26.68 -35.72
CA GLU A 96 -8.09 27.15 -36.75
C GLU A 96 -7.07 26.08 -37.15
N MET A 97 -6.81 25.10 -36.27
CA MET A 97 -6.01 23.92 -36.59
C MET A 97 -6.75 22.88 -37.45
N GLY A 98 -8.02 23.14 -37.80
CA GLY A 98 -8.83 22.28 -38.65
C GLY A 98 -9.64 21.22 -37.89
N VAL A 99 -9.83 21.37 -36.58
CA VAL A 99 -10.72 20.51 -35.80
C VAL A 99 -12.15 21.04 -35.86
N ARG A 100 -13.10 20.17 -36.22
CA ARG A 100 -14.53 20.50 -36.18
C ARG A 100 -14.99 20.64 -34.72
N THR A 101 -15.24 21.87 -34.26
CA THR A 101 -15.61 22.12 -32.85
C THR A 101 -17.11 22.02 -32.58
N ASP A 102 -17.91 21.98 -33.64
CA ASP A 102 -19.36 22.09 -33.70
C ASP A 102 -20.10 20.73 -33.85
N VAL A 103 -19.34 19.63 -33.86
CA VAL A 103 -19.87 18.26 -33.88
C VAL A 103 -19.56 17.55 -32.55
N PRO A 104 -20.36 16.55 -32.13
CA PRO A 104 -20.08 15.77 -30.94
C PRO A 104 -18.66 15.20 -30.96
N PHE A 105 -17.97 15.22 -29.82
CA PHE A 105 -16.57 14.81 -29.74
C PHE A 105 -16.32 13.38 -30.26
N ARG A 106 -17.27 12.48 -30.03
CA ARG A 106 -17.23 11.10 -30.55
C ARG A 106 -17.21 10.99 -32.08
N ASP A 107 -17.78 11.98 -32.77
CA ASP A 107 -17.89 12.02 -34.26
C ASP A 107 -16.65 12.66 -34.92
N LEU A 108 -15.68 13.10 -34.11
CA LEU A 108 -14.38 13.55 -34.59
C LEU A 108 -13.58 12.37 -35.16
N THR A 109 -12.80 12.66 -36.19
CA THR A 109 -11.80 11.74 -36.71
C THR A 109 -10.68 11.54 -35.70
N GLU A 110 -9.97 10.42 -35.79
CA GLU A 110 -8.83 10.15 -34.90
C GLU A 110 -7.73 11.22 -35.00
N ARG A 111 -7.54 11.82 -36.19
CA ARG A 111 -6.61 12.95 -36.37
C ARG A 111 -7.07 14.20 -35.62
N GLU A 112 -8.36 14.49 -35.63
CA GLU A 112 -8.92 15.63 -34.90
C GLU A 112 -8.82 15.42 -33.39
N LYS A 113 -9.13 14.21 -32.91
CA LYS A 113 -8.94 13.83 -31.50
C LYS A 113 -7.48 13.93 -31.08
N ASP A 114 -6.55 13.48 -31.93
CA ASP A 114 -5.11 13.59 -31.67
C ASP A 114 -4.65 15.04 -31.57
N ILE A 115 -5.16 15.94 -32.41
CA ILE A 115 -4.90 17.39 -32.26
C ILE A 115 -5.38 17.88 -30.88
N VAL A 116 -6.60 17.50 -30.47
CA VAL A 116 -7.16 17.91 -29.17
C VAL A 116 -6.36 17.37 -27.99
N TYR A 117 -5.98 16.09 -28.01
CA TYR A 117 -5.29 15.44 -26.90
C TYR A 117 -3.79 15.72 -26.87
N HIS A 118 -3.12 15.70 -28.01
CA HIS A 118 -1.66 15.65 -28.15
C HIS A 118 -1.10 16.63 -29.20
N GLY A 119 -1.94 17.48 -29.79
CA GLY A 119 -1.52 18.40 -30.85
C GLY A 119 -0.32 19.28 -30.47
N PRO A 120 0.57 19.57 -31.43
CA PRO A 120 1.80 20.30 -31.16
C PRO A 120 1.54 21.75 -30.73
N ALA A 121 2.45 22.31 -29.93
CA ALA A 121 2.40 23.70 -29.52
C ALA A 121 2.76 24.63 -30.69
N GLU A 122 1.76 25.00 -31.49
CA GLU A 122 1.90 25.88 -32.65
C GLU A 122 1.30 27.26 -32.37
N LYS A 123 1.94 28.33 -32.86
CA LYS A 123 1.33 29.66 -32.88
C LYS A 123 0.30 29.71 -34.01
N LYS A 124 -0.91 30.14 -33.69
CA LYS A 124 -1.97 30.44 -34.66
C LYS A 124 -2.45 31.87 -34.49
N HIS A 125 -2.72 32.48 -35.62
CA HIS A 125 -3.38 33.76 -35.70
C HIS A 125 -4.88 33.52 -35.65
N ILE A 126 -5.56 34.09 -34.65
CA ILE A 126 -7.00 33.91 -34.49
C ILE A 126 -7.69 35.27 -34.39
N PHE A 127 -8.93 35.31 -34.88
CA PHE A 127 -9.83 36.43 -34.64
C PHE A 127 -10.68 36.15 -33.41
N TYR A 128 -10.32 36.75 -32.27
CA TYR A 128 -10.97 36.48 -31.00
C TYR A 128 -12.14 37.44 -30.75
N HIS A 129 -13.30 36.89 -30.38
CA HIS A 129 -14.45 37.63 -29.89
C HIS A 129 -14.60 37.43 -28.38
N ALA A 130 -14.52 38.52 -27.60
CA ALA A 130 -14.72 38.44 -26.17
C ALA A 130 -16.18 38.09 -25.84
N LYS A 131 -16.42 37.01 -25.06
CA LYS A 131 -17.78 36.56 -24.72
C LYS A 131 -18.60 37.60 -23.92
N ASN A 132 -17.93 38.54 -23.23
CA ASN A 132 -18.55 39.52 -22.32
C ASN A 132 -18.40 40.99 -22.77
N SER A 133 -17.81 41.25 -23.93
CA SER A 133 -17.70 42.60 -24.49
C SER A 133 -17.80 42.55 -26.01
N ASN A 134 -18.34 43.59 -26.63
CA ASN A 134 -18.43 43.68 -28.10
C ASN A 134 -17.07 43.99 -28.76
N GLN A 135 -15.96 43.67 -28.08
CA GLN A 135 -14.61 43.85 -28.57
C GLN A 135 -14.15 42.57 -29.27
N ALA A 136 -13.75 42.73 -30.52
CA ALA A 136 -13.11 41.70 -31.33
C ALA A 136 -11.73 42.19 -31.75
N GLY A 137 -10.76 41.29 -31.79
CA GLY A 137 -9.39 41.65 -32.16
C GLY A 137 -8.60 40.44 -32.65
N GLU A 138 -7.62 40.74 -33.49
CA GLU A 138 -6.62 39.77 -33.93
C GLU A 138 -5.63 39.49 -32.79
N LEU A 139 -5.35 38.21 -32.54
CA LEU A 139 -4.41 37.77 -31.52
C LEU A 139 -3.63 36.57 -32.03
N ASP A 140 -2.31 36.60 -31.86
CA ASP A 140 -1.48 35.40 -31.99
C ASP A 140 -1.43 34.65 -30.66
N PHE A 141 -1.82 33.38 -30.66
CA PHE A 141 -1.79 32.56 -29.47
C PHE A 141 -1.16 31.20 -29.75
N THR A 142 -0.47 30.64 -28.75
CA THR A 142 0.14 29.31 -28.87
C THR A 142 -0.89 28.27 -28.44
N TYR A 143 -1.13 27.28 -29.30
CA TYR A 143 -2.01 26.16 -28.99
C TYR A 143 -1.42 25.30 -27.88
N PHE A 144 -2.29 24.88 -26.98
CA PHE A 144 -1.99 23.92 -25.92
C PHE A 144 -3.08 22.86 -25.89
N ASN A 145 -2.70 21.63 -26.23
CA ASN A 145 -3.59 20.48 -26.19
C ASN A 145 -4.07 20.18 -24.75
N ALA A 146 -5.07 19.30 -24.63
CA ALA A 146 -5.71 18.97 -23.37
C ALA A 146 -4.74 18.41 -22.33
N VAL A 147 -3.84 17.50 -22.74
CA VAL A 147 -2.85 16.87 -21.85
C VAL A 147 -1.86 17.91 -21.32
N TYR A 148 -1.24 18.68 -22.20
CA TYR A 148 -0.29 19.73 -21.84
C TYR A 148 -0.94 20.76 -20.92
N THR A 149 -2.21 21.09 -21.12
CA THR A 149 -2.94 22.02 -20.24
C THR A 149 -2.95 21.53 -18.79
N VAL A 150 -3.18 20.23 -18.57
CA VAL A 150 -3.15 19.61 -17.24
C VAL A 150 -1.72 19.55 -16.70
N GLU A 151 -0.74 19.12 -17.51
CA GLU A 151 0.68 19.04 -17.10
C GLU A 151 1.26 20.40 -16.70
N ASN A 152 1.01 21.44 -17.50
CA ASN A 152 1.42 22.81 -17.22
C ASN A 152 0.72 23.38 -15.98
N ALA A 153 -0.54 23.02 -15.74
CA ALA A 153 -1.23 23.40 -14.51
C ALA A 153 -0.61 22.70 -13.30
N LEU A 154 -0.34 21.39 -13.38
CA LEU A 154 0.30 20.59 -12.32
C LEU A 154 1.68 21.16 -11.96
N ALA A 155 2.51 21.47 -12.96
CA ALA A 155 3.84 22.05 -12.76
C ALA A 155 3.83 23.43 -12.08
N LYS A 156 2.70 24.15 -12.13
CA LYS A 156 2.54 25.48 -11.54
C LYS A 156 1.79 25.47 -10.20
N VAL A 157 1.34 24.31 -9.71
CA VAL A 157 0.66 24.20 -8.41
C VAL A 157 1.63 24.58 -7.29
N LYS A 158 1.20 25.51 -6.42
CA LYS A 158 1.95 25.96 -5.23
C LYS A 158 1.20 25.71 -3.91
N ASP A 159 -0.10 25.44 -3.98
CA ASP A 159 -0.99 25.29 -2.83
C ASP A 159 -1.98 24.13 -2.99
N GLU A 160 -2.62 23.72 -1.90
CA GLU A 160 -3.61 22.63 -1.90
C GLU A 160 -4.85 22.96 -2.75
N LYS A 161 -5.25 24.23 -2.83
CA LYS A 161 -6.40 24.66 -3.63
C LYS A 161 -6.14 24.47 -5.12
N GLY A 162 -4.94 24.79 -5.58
CA GLY A 162 -4.47 24.51 -6.94
C GLY A 162 -4.43 23.01 -7.21
N MET A 163 -3.90 22.21 -6.26
CA MET A 163 -3.83 20.77 -6.42
C MET A 163 -5.23 20.14 -6.60
N LYS A 164 -6.21 20.50 -5.77
CA LYS A 164 -7.59 19.99 -5.88
C LYS A 164 -8.26 20.26 -7.24
N ARG A 165 -7.89 21.37 -7.91
CA ARG A 165 -8.42 21.69 -9.25
C ARG A 165 -7.86 20.78 -10.33
N VAL A 166 -6.60 20.37 -10.19
CA VAL A 166 -5.88 19.54 -11.17
C VAL A 166 -6.07 18.05 -10.88
N GLU A 167 -6.20 17.67 -9.60
CA GLU A 167 -6.30 16.28 -9.12
C GLU A 167 -7.39 15.46 -9.82
N LYS A 168 -8.54 16.07 -10.11
CA LYS A 168 -9.64 15.41 -10.85
C LYS A 168 -9.28 15.00 -12.29
N PHE A 169 -8.18 15.52 -12.84
CA PHE A 169 -7.67 15.18 -14.17
C PHE A 169 -6.49 14.21 -14.14
N LEU A 170 -6.13 13.73 -12.95
CA LEU A 170 -4.99 12.87 -12.74
C LEU A 170 -5.48 11.52 -12.25
N LYS A 171 -4.81 10.48 -12.74
CA LYS A 171 -4.85 9.15 -12.15
C LYS A 171 -3.48 8.80 -11.59
N GLU A 172 -3.49 7.95 -10.58
CA GLU A 172 -2.28 7.36 -10.05
C GLU A 172 -1.98 6.07 -10.82
N ASP A 173 -0.78 6.01 -11.39
CA ASP A 173 -0.29 4.85 -12.15
C ASP A 173 1.03 4.35 -11.57
N VAL A 174 1.38 3.10 -11.86
CA VAL A 174 2.67 2.52 -11.44
C VAL A 174 3.80 3.27 -12.14
N CYS A 175 4.85 3.63 -11.39
CA CYS A 175 5.99 4.34 -11.95
C CYS A 175 6.68 3.48 -13.03
N PRO A 176 6.85 3.99 -14.28
CA PRO A 176 7.41 3.20 -15.38
C PRO A 176 8.91 2.89 -15.22
N ASP A 177 9.66 3.70 -14.48
CA ASP A 177 11.11 3.53 -14.33
C ASP A 177 11.48 2.49 -13.27
N CYS A 178 10.71 2.47 -12.17
CA CYS A 178 10.94 1.56 -11.06
C CYS A 178 9.92 0.42 -10.99
N HIS A 179 8.88 0.44 -11.82
CA HIS A 179 7.79 -0.56 -11.84
C HIS A 179 7.17 -0.79 -10.45
N GLY A 180 7.01 0.28 -9.66
CA GLY A 180 6.43 0.20 -8.31
C GLY A 180 7.42 -0.09 -7.18
N THR A 181 8.65 -0.51 -7.48
CA THR A 181 9.66 -0.90 -6.48
C THR A 181 10.15 0.25 -5.59
N ARG A 182 9.89 1.50 -5.98
CA ARG A 182 10.32 2.74 -5.29
C ARG A 182 11.83 3.01 -5.32
N LEU A 183 12.61 2.04 -5.78
CA LEU A 183 14.07 2.06 -5.73
C LEU A 183 14.69 2.53 -7.05
N SER A 184 15.83 3.21 -6.94
CA SER A 184 16.67 3.57 -8.08
C SER A 184 17.27 2.32 -8.75
N ALA A 185 17.75 2.46 -9.99
CA ALA A 185 18.45 1.36 -10.66
C ALA A 185 19.73 0.92 -9.90
N ALA A 186 20.42 1.85 -9.24
CA ALA A 186 21.59 1.56 -8.42
C ALA A 186 21.21 0.76 -7.16
N ALA A 187 20.11 1.10 -6.50
CA ALA A 187 19.62 0.39 -5.32
C ALA A 187 19.14 -1.04 -5.63
N ARG A 188 18.62 -1.27 -6.84
CA ARG A 188 18.21 -2.61 -7.33
C ARG A 188 19.36 -3.46 -7.86
N ALA A 189 20.54 -2.89 -8.08
CA ALA A 189 21.66 -3.59 -8.71
C ALA A 189 22.32 -4.68 -7.84
N PRO A 190 22.53 -4.49 -6.52
CA PRO A 190 23.11 -5.51 -5.66
C PRO A 190 22.24 -6.77 -5.61
N LYS A 191 22.89 -7.93 -5.58
CA LYS A 191 22.19 -9.22 -5.53
C LYS A 191 22.62 -10.03 -4.33
N LEU A 192 21.67 -10.47 -3.51
CA LEU A 192 21.90 -11.41 -2.43
C LEU A 192 21.28 -12.75 -2.83
N ARG A 193 22.03 -13.85 -2.75
CA ARG A 193 21.61 -15.18 -3.25
C ARG A 193 20.98 -15.16 -4.65
N GLY A 194 21.46 -14.28 -5.53
CA GLY A 194 21.01 -14.18 -6.92
C GLY A 194 19.84 -13.23 -7.20
N ILE A 195 19.16 -12.72 -6.17
CA ILE A 195 18.02 -11.80 -6.32
C ILE A 195 18.32 -10.40 -5.77
N SER A 196 17.65 -9.38 -6.29
CA SER A 196 17.78 -7.99 -5.83
C SER A 196 16.91 -7.70 -4.61
N LEU A 197 17.11 -6.52 -4.00
CA LEU A 197 16.35 -6.08 -2.83
C LEU A 197 14.84 -5.97 -3.13
N ASP A 198 14.48 -5.42 -4.30
CA ASP A 198 13.08 -5.31 -4.72
C ASP A 198 12.44 -6.69 -4.96
N GLU A 199 13.15 -7.63 -5.56
CA GLU A 199 12.67 -9.01 -5.73
C GLU A 199 12.49 -9.72 -4.37
N ALA A 200 13.37 -9.48 -3.40
CA ALA A 200 13.20 -10.02 -2.05
C ALA A 200 11.98 -9.42 -1.33
N CYS A 201 11.68 -8.14 -1.57
CA CYS A 201 10.54 -7.45 -0.93
C CYS A 201 9.17 -7.89 -1.47
N THR A 202 9.10 -8.47 -2.67
CA THR A 202 7.86 -9.02 -3.25
C THR A 202 7.55 -10.44 -2.81
N MET A 203 8.50 -11.13 -2.17
CA MET A 203 8.25 -12.42 -1.54
C MET A 203 7.26 -12.25 -0.39
N THR A 204 6.40 -13.25 -0.17
CA THR A 204 5.60 -13.28 1.06
C THR A 204 6.53 -13.39 2.26
N LEU A 205 6.09 -12.90 3.42
CA LEU A 205 6.91 -12.93 4.63
C LEU A 205 7.33 -14.34 5.02
N SER A 206 6.46 -15.34 4.79
CA SER A 206 6.81 -16.76 4.99
C SER A 206 7.97 -17.20 4.09
N GLU A 207 7.87 -16.94 2.78
CA GLU A 207 8.92 -17.30 1.83
C GLU A 207 10.22 -16.55 2.11
N LEU A 208 10.11 -15.27 2.46
CA LEU A 208 11.25 -14.42 2.78
C LEU A 208 11.94 -14.88 4.06
N TYR A 209 11.19 -15.31 5.08
CA TYR A 209 11.73 -15.86 6.32
C TYR A 209 12.64 -17.05 6.04
N ASP A 210 12.14 -18.05 5.30
CA ASP A 210 12.90 -19.24 4.93
C ASP A 210 14.10 -18.89 4.04
N TRP A 211 13.92 -17.94 3.12
CA TRP A 211 15.01 -17.47 2.28
C TRP A 211 16.13 -16.77 3.07
N VAL A 212 15.80 -15.95 4.07
CA VAL A 212 16.79 -15.26 4.93
C VAL A 212 17.59 -16.26 5.77
N GLN A 213 16.98 -17.36 6.22
CA GLN A 213 17.68 -18.41 6.96
C GLN A 213 18.82 -19.04 6.15
N GLY A 214 18.69 -19.14 4.83
CA GLY A 214 19.74 -19.66 3.94
C GLY A 214 20.82 -18.64 3.52
N VAL A 215 20.75 -17.39 3.99
CA VAL A 215 21.73 -16.35 3.62
C VAL A 215 23.13 -16.63 4.18
N PRO A 216 23.33 -16.96 5.47
CA PRO A 216 24.67 -17.18 6.01
C PRO A 216 25.46 -18.25 5.24
N ASP A 217 24.83 -19.38 4.89
CA ASP A 217 25.49 -20.48 4.18
C ASP A 217 25.93 -20.11 2.75
N SER A 218 25.27 -19.12 2.14
CA SER A 218 25.60 -18.63 0.81
C SER A 218 26.84 -17.72 0.77
N LEU A 219 27.38 -17.36 1.94
CA LEU A 219 28.46 -16.37 2.07
C LEU A 219 29.80 -17.02 2.43
N PRO A 220 30.93 -16.33 2.12
CA PRO A 220 32.25 -16.74 2.57
C PRO A 220 32.31 -16.93 4.09
N GLU A 221 33.10 -17.91 4.55
CA GLU A 221 33.19 -18.31 5.96
C GLU A 221 33.47 -17.12 6.89
N GLU A 222 34.36 -16.22 6.49
CA GLU A 222 34.71 -15.00 7.22
C GLU A 222 33.53 -14.02 7.44
N MET A 223 32.51 -14.06 6.59
CA MET A 223 31.33 -13.20 6.68
C MET A 223 30.18 -13.82 7.48
N ARG A 224 30.20 -15.14 7.70
CA ARG A 224 29.09 -15.88 8.33
C ARG A 224 28.68 -15.34 9.69
N PRO A 225 29.62 -15.05 10.64
CA PRO A 225 29.23 -14.54 11.95
C PRO A 225 28.51 -13.18 11.88
N MET A 226 28.85 -12.35 10.90
CA MET A 226 28.16 -11.08 10.67
C MET A 226 26.79 -11.30 10.03
N ALA A 227 26.71 -12.19 9.05
CA ALA A 227 25.47 -12.53 8.37
C ALA A 227 24.43 -13.13 9.33
N GLU A 228 24.86 -14.08 10.18
CA GLU A 228 24.02 -14.72 11.20
C GLU A 228 23.36 -13.67 12.11
N ARG A 229 24.14 -12.74 12.68
CA ARG A 229 23.59 -11.67 13.54
C ARG A 229 22.58 -10.79 12.83
N ILE A 230 22.82 -10.43 11.56
CA ILE A 230 21.89 -9.60 10.78
C ILE A 230 20.62 -10.38 10.47
N CYS A 231 20.76 -11.64 10.05
CA CYS A 231 19.63 -12.53 9.75
C CYS A 231 18.81 -12.84 11.00
N GLU A 232 19.43 -13.02 12.18
CA GLU A 232 18.74 -13.21 13.47
C GLU A 232 17.87 -12.01 13.84
N ALA A 233 18.36 -10.77 13.61
CA ALA A 233 17.58 -9.57 13.87
C ALA A 233 16.31 -9.50 13.00
N PHE A 234 16.42 -9.92 11.74
CA PHE A 234 15.29 -10.03 10.82
C PHE A 234 14.33 -11.15 11.25
N THR A 235 14.84 -12.39 11.39
CA THR A 235 14.02 -13.57 11.66
C THR A 235 13.32 -13.49 13.02
N GLY A 236 13.94 -12.88 14.03
CA GLY A 236 13.29 -12.62 15.31
C GLY A 236 12.03 -11.77 15.21
N THR A 237 12.06 -10.72 14.36
CA THR A 237 10.89 -9.85 14.13
C THR A 237 9.87 -10.52 13.21
N ALA A 238 10.34 -11.14 12.12
CA ALA A 238 9.50 -11.81 11.14
C ALA A 238 8.70 -12.96 11.76
N ARG A 239 9.32 -13.78 12.62
CA ARG A 239 8.63 -14.89 13.31
C ARG A 239 7.38 -14.42 14.05
N ARG A 240 7.44 -13.30 14.77
CA ARG A 240 6.26 -12.78 15.49
C ARG A 240 5.13 -12.31 14.57
N LEU A 241 5.47 -11.77 13.41
CA LEU A 241 4.48 -11.46 12.39
C LEU A 241 3.87 -12.75 11.79
N LEU A 242 4.68 -13.81 11.61
CA LEU A 242 4.20 -15.13 11.18
C LEU A 242 3.24 -15.75 12.19
N ASP A 243 3.59 -15.72 13.49
CA ASP A 243 2.75 -16.25 14.57
C ASP A 243 1.39 -15.53 14.62
N LEU A 244 1.36 -14.24 14.28
CA LEU A 244 0.13 -13.44 14.16
C LEU A 244 -0.59 -13.63 12.81
N GLY A 245 -0.20 -14.62 12.02
CA GLY A 245 -0.86 -14.96 10.76
C GLY A 245 -0.63 -13.96 9.64
N LEU A 246 0.43 -13.13 9.69
CA LEU A 246 0.75 -12.13 8.66
C LEU A 246 1.75 -12.65 7.61
N GLY A 247 1.97 -13.97 7.55
CA GLY A 247 2.93 -14.59 6.65
C GLY A 247 2.65 -14.42 5.16
N TYR A 248 1.39 -14.20 4.78
CA TYR A 248 0.99 -13.98 3.39
C TYR A 248 1.26 -12.55 2.88
N LEU A 249 1.67 -11.63 3.76
CA LEU A 249 1.98 -10.25 3.39
C LEU A 249 3.37 -10.18 2.75
N THR A 250 3.52 -9.30 1.77
CA THR A 250 4.83 -8.92 1.21
C THR A 250 5.35 -7.64 1.90
N LEU A 251 6.67 -7.41 1.86
CA LEU A 251 7.26 -6.22 2.50
C LEU A 251 7.03 -4.92 1.73
N ASP A 252 6.74 -5.01 0.43
CA ASP A 252 6.46 -3.88 -0.45
C ASP A 252 4.99 -3.41 -0.39
N ARG A 253 4.09 -4.20 0.23
CA ARG A 253 2.67 -3.86 0.40
C ARG A 253 2.50 -2.54 1.14
N SER A 254 1.67 -1.66 0.58
CA SER A 254 1.36 -0.37 1.19
C SER A 254 0.64 -0.54 2.53
N ALA A 255 1.14 0.14 3.58
CA ALA A 255 0.49 0.14 4.88
C ALA A 255 -0.96 0.69 4.84
N ALA A 256 -1.27 1.53 3.85
CA ALA A 256 -2.60 2.09 3.66
C ALA A 256 -3.63 1.05 3.18
N THR A 257 -3.19 -0.02 2.53
CA THR A 257 -4.07 -1.10 2.02
C THR A 257 -4.26 -2.23 3.02
N LEU A 258 -3.63 -2.16 4.19
CA LEU A 258 -3.83 -3.13 5.27
C LEU A 258 -5.23 -2.97 5.86
N SER A 259 -5.90 -4.10 6.07
CA SER A 259 -7.15 -4.18 6.82
C SER A 259 -6.93 -3.74 8.27
N THR A 260 -8.03 -3.42 8.96
CA THR A 260 -7.97 -3.04 10.38
C THR A 260 -7.29 -4.12 11.22
N GLY A 261 -7.67 -5.40 11.03
CA GLY A 261 -7.07 -6.52 11.76
C GLY A 261 -5.59 -6.74 11.41
N GLU A 262 -5.19 -6.63 10.14
CA GLU A 262 -3.77 -6.72 9.73
C GLU A 262 -2.93 -5.63 10.41
N ARG A 263 -3.43 -4.39 10.41
CA ARG A 263 -2.75 -3.25 11.03
C ARG A 263 -2.62 -3.41 12.54
N GLN A 264 -3.67 -3.87 13.21
CA GLN A 264 -3.68 -4.13 14.64
C GLN A 264 -2.65 -5.21 15.01
N ARG A 265 -2.61 -6.33 14.28
CA ARG A 265 -1.63 -7.39 14.50
C ARG A 265 -0.19 -6.92 14.24
N MET A 266 0.03 -6.11 13.20
CA MET A 266 1.35 -5.50 12.96
C MET A 266 1.77 -4.57 14.13
N GLN A 267 0.85 -3.80 14.70
CA GLN A 267 1.13 -2.95 15.87
C GLN A 267 1.45 -3.79 17.11
N LEU A 268 0.73 -4.90 17.31
CA LEU A 268 0.98 -5.83 18.41
C LEU A 268 2.38 -6.47 18.32
N ALA A 269 2.77 -6.94 17.13
CA ALA A 269 4.13 -7.47 16.90
C ALA A 269 5.22 -6.44 17.26
N ARG A 270 4.98 -5.17 16.94
CA ARG A 270 5.88 -4.06 17.26
C ARG A 270 5.95 -3.77 18.75
N ALA A 271 4.81 -3.83 19.46
CA ALA A 271 4.77 -3.63 20.91
C ALA A 271 5.66 -4.64 21.63
N VAL A 272 5.54 -5.92 21.29
CA VAL A 272 6.33 -6.99 21.91
C VAL A 272 7.82 -6.85 21.55
N ARG A 273 8.16 -6.31 20.37
CA ARG A 273 9.56 -6.07 19.98
C ARG A 273 10.28 -5.08 20.89
N ASN A 274 9.57 -4.08 21.39
CA ASN A 274 10.17 -3.04 22.21
C ASN A 274 10.47 -3.48 23.66
N ARG A 275 9.94 -4.64 24.10
CA ARG A 275 10.12 -5.18 25.47
C ARG A 275 9.96 -4.13 26.56
N THR A 276 8.92 -3.30 26.43
CA THR A 276 8.60 -2.29 27.44
C THR A 276 8.04 -2.96 28.69
N THR A 277 8.25 -2.36 29.86
CA THR A 277 7.78 -2.88 31.16
C THR A 277 6.86 -1.87 31.82
N GLY A 278 5.82 -2.31 32.55
CA GLY A 278 4.91 -1.42 33.27
C GLY A 278 3.91 -0.66 32.39
N VAL A 279 3.64 -1.16 31.18
CA VAL A 279 2.64 -0.60 30.26
C VAL A 279 1.30 -1.32 30.44
N LEU A 280 0.20 -0.59 30.35
CA LEU A 280 -1.15 -1.16 30.23
C LEU A 280 -1.56 -1.19 28.75
N TYR A 281 -1.64 -2.39 28.18
CA TYR A 281 -2.15 -2.61 26.83
C TYR A 281 -3.66 -2.81 26.88
N VAL A 282 -4.40 -2.04 26.08
CA VAL A 282 -5.85 -2.21 25.88
C VAL A 282 -6.08 -2.62 24.44
N LEU A 283 -6.56 -3.86 24.23
CA LEU A 283 -6.74 -4.48 22.92
C LEU A 283 -8.24 -4.66 22.63
N ASP A 284 -8.67 -4.22 21.45
CA ASP A 284 -10.07 -4.30 21.02
C ASP A 284 -10.22 -5.38 19.93
N GLU A 285 -10.85 -6.50 20.27
CA GLU A 285 -11.07 -7.68 19.41
C GLU A 285 -9.84 -8.11 18.58
N PRO A 286 -8.71 -8.46 19.21
CA PRO A 286 -7.51 -8.86 18.49
C PRO A 286 -7.67 -10.15 17.66
N SER A 287 -8.70 -10.95 17.93
CA SER A 287 -9.08 -12.13 17.13
C SER A 287 -9.67 -11.81 15.75
N ILE A 288 -10.05 -10.56 15.49
CA ILE A 288 -10.85 -10.22 14.32
C ILE A 288 -10.14 -10.56 13.00
N GLY A 289 -10.84 -11.33 12.16
CA GLY A 289 -10.33 -11.80 10.88
C GLY A 289 -9.13 -12.74 10.98
N LEU A 290 -8.91 -13.36 12.14
CA LEU A 290 -7.87 -14.35 12.36
C LEU A 290 -8.43 -15.77 12.10
N HIS A 291 -7.67 -16.57 11.37
CA HIS A 291 -7.99 -17.99 11.22
C HIS A 291 -7.74 -18.72 12.57
N PRO A 292 -8.58 -19.68 12.98
CA PRO A 292 -8.42 -20.38 14.27
C PRO A 292 -7.03 -20.96 14.53
N ALA A 293 -6.34 -21.40 13.47
CA ALA A 293 -4.97 -21.92 13.56
C ALA A 293 -3.93 -20.89 14.10
N ASN A 294 -4.21 -19.59 13.96
CA ASN A 294 -3.29 -18.53 14.38
C ASN A 294 -3.64 -17.95 15.77
N ILE A 295 -4.71 -18.42 16.42
CA ILE A 295 -5.08 -17.98 17.77
C ILE A 295 -3.96 -18.28 18.77
N VAL A 296 -3.29 -19.43 18.61
CA VAL A 296 -2.15 -19.84 19.46
C VAL A 296 -1.00 -18.83 19.39
N GLY A 297 -0.73 -18.27 18.21
CA GLY A 297 0.31 -17.25 18.06
C GLY A 297 -0.10 -15.93 18.72
N LEU A 298 -1.37 -15.54 18.62
CA LEU A 298 -1.90 -14.37 19.30
C LEU A 298 -1.84 -14.50 20.83
N THR A 299 -2.21 -15.66 21.39
CA THR A 299 -2.15 -15.92 22.84
C THR A 299 -0.71 -15.93 23.34
N GLY A 300 0.22 -16.55 22.60
CA GLY A 300 1.65 -16.48 22.92
C GLY A 300 2.18 -15.05 22.98
N VAL A 301 1.77 -14.20 22.04
CA VAL A 301 2.15 -12.78 22.02
C VAL A 301 1.60 -12.00 23.22
N MET A 302 0.38 -12.31 23.69
CA MET A 302 -0.18 -11.70 24.90
C MET A 302 0.56 -12.16 26.16
N HIS A 303 0.89 -13.45 26.26
CA HIS A 303 1.68 -13.98 27.35
C HIS A 303 3.08 -13.36 27.41
N ASP A 304 3.73 -13.15 26.26
CA ASP A 304 5.02 -12.44 26.19
C ASP A 304 4.91 -11.03 26.78
N LEU A 305 3.85 -10.28 26.45
CA LEU A 305 3.63 -8.94 27.01
C LEU A 305 3.49 -8.97 28.54
N VAL A 306 2.71 -9.91 29.06
CA VAL A 306 2.53 -10.08 30.51
C VAL A 306 3.85 -10.49 31.18
N ALA A 307 4.59 -11.42 30.59
CA ALA A 307 5.89 -11.90 31.09
C ALA A 307 6.95 -10.78 31.10
N ASP A 308 6.88 -9.84 30.17
CA ASP A 308 7.70 -8.61 30.16
C ASP A 308 7.29 -7.62 31.29
N GLY A 309 6.33 -7.96 32.15
CA GLY A 309 5.90 -7.14 33.29
C GLY A 309 4.87 -6.07 32.91
N ASN A 310 4.06 -6.33 31.90
CA ASN A 310 2.95 -5.47 31.50
C ASN A 310 1.60 -6.05 31.94
N SER A 311 0.55 -5.23 31.84
CA SER A 311 -0.83 -5.69 32.01
C SER A 311 -1.56 -5.59 30.67
N VAL A 312 -2.37 -6.60 30.35
CA VAL A 312 -3.18 -6.64 29.12
C VAL A 312 -4.65 -6.69 29.50
N ILE A 313 -5.43 -5.73 29.02
CA ILE A 313 -6.89 -5.76 29.02
C ILE A 313 -7.31 -5.99 27.58
N LEU A 314 -8.01 -7.08 27.32
CA LEU A 314 -8.55 -7.38 26.00
C LEU A 314 -10.07 -7.41 26.05
N VAL A 315 -10.69 -6.93 24.98
CA VAL A 315 -12.11 -7.10 24.70
C VAL A 315 -12.21 -8.11 23.57
N ASP A 316 -12.91 -9.23 23.78
CA ASP A 316 -13.10 -10.26 22.76
C ASP A 316 -14.38 -11.04 23.03
N HIS A 317 -14.83 -11.79 22.03
CA HIS A 317 -15.96 -12.70 22.11
C HIS A 317 -15.56 -14.15 21.78
N ASP A 318 -14.33 -14.38 21.32
CA ASP A 318 -13.79 -15.70 21.04
C ASP A 318 -13.45 -16.45 22.35
N THR A 319 -14.21 -17.51 22.62
CA THR A 319 -14.02 -18.33 23.83
C THR A 319 -12.66 -19.01 23.91
N GLN A 320 -11.97 -19.24 22.79
CA GLN A 320 -10.61 -19.81 22.80
C GLN A 320 -9.61 -18.81 23.39
N ILE A 321 -9.81 -17.51 23.16
CA ILE A 321 -8.98 -16.45 23.75
C ILE A 321 -9.38 -16.19 25.19
N LEU A 322 -10.69 -16.07 25.46
CA LEU A 322 -11.18 -15.76 26.81
C LEU A 322 -10.77 -16.82 27.84
N LYS A 323 -10.57 -18.07 27.41
CA LYS A 323 -10.09 -19.17 28.27
C LYS A 323 -8.65 -19.01 28.74
N GLU A 324 -7.83 -18.23 28.04
CA GLU A 324 -6.44 -17.97 28.41
C GLU A 324 -6.30 -16.80 29.41
N SER A 325 -7.39 -16.06 29.66
CA SER A 325 -7.36 -14.89 30.55
C SER A 325 -7.20 -15.29 32.02
N ASP A 326 -6.37 -14.57 32.78
CA ASP A 326 -6.28 -14.74 34.23
C ASP A 326 -7.58 -14.33 34.95
N TRP A 327 -8.27 -13.33 34.40
CA TRP A 327 -9.48 -12.72 34.96
C TRP A 327 -10.44 -12.29 33.84
N ILE A 328 -11.74 -12.54 34.03
CA ILE A 328 -12.80 -12.12 33.11
C ILE A 328 -13.71 -11.12 33.82
N ILE A 329 -14.11 -10.07 33.09
CA ILE A 329 -15.18 -9.15 33.49
C ILE A 329 -16.23 -9.18 32.39
N GLU A 330 -17.41 -9.69 32.71
CA GLU A 330 -18.53 -9.76 31.77
C GLU A 330 -19.47 -8.57 31.95
N MET A 331 -19.69 -7.85 30.85
CA MET A 331 -20.57 -6.69 30.78
C MET A 331 -21.94 -7.10 30.23
N GLY A 332 -23.03 -6.58 30.82
CA GLY A 332 -24.38 -6.85 30.35
C GLY A 332 -25.46 -6.26 31.25
N PRO A 333 -26.65 -6.90 31.34
CA PRO A 333 -27.07 -8.11 30.61
C PRO A 333 -27.46 -7.86 29.14
N GLU A 334 -27.85 -6.64 28.78
CA GLU A 334 -28.23 -6.28 27.41
C GLU A 334 -27.26 -5.22 26.84
N ALA A 335 -27.38 -4.91 25.55
CA ALA A 335 -26.71 -3.76 24.95
C ALA A 335 -27.46 -2.44 25.24
N GLY A 336 -26.80 -1.30 25.04
CA GLY A 336 -27.43 0.03 25.14
C GLY A 336 -27.86 0.40 26.57
N ALA A 337 -29.03 1.04 26.71
CA ALA A 337 -29.50 1.61 27.98
C ALA A 337 -29.72 0.59 29.12
N LYS A 338 -29.82 -0.69 28.77
CA LYS A 338 -30.01 -1.79 29.72
C LYS A 338 -28.72 -2.58 30.00
N GLY A 339 -27.61 -2.14 29.42
CA GLY A 339 -26.27 -2.70 29.65
C GLY A 339 -25.45 -1.89 30.65
N GLY A 340 -24.13 -1.97 30.49
CA GLY A 340 -23.17 -1.15 31.25
C GLY A 340 -22.98 -1.58 32.70
N ARG A 341 -23.42 -2.79 33.07
CA ARG A 341 -23.22 -3.36 34.41
C ARG A 341 -22.32 -4.58 34.31
N VAL A 342 -21.49 -4.79 35.33
CA VAL A 342 -20.75 -6.05 35.50
C VAL A 342 -21.74 -7.09 36.00
N ILE A 343 -21.96 -8.15 35.22
CA ILE A 343 -22.90 -9.22 35.56
C ILE A 343 -22.20 -10.44 36.17
N ALA A 344 -20.94 -10.68 35.79
CA ALA A 344 -20.07 -11.69 36.36
C ALA A 344 -18.61 -11.20 36.29
N GLN A 345 -17.79 -11.55 37.28
CA GLN A 345 -16.35 -11.31 37.24
C GLN A 345 -15.61 -12.34 38.10
N GLY A 346 -14.41 -12.72 37.69
CA GLY A 346 -13.62 -13.72 38.40
C GLY A 346 -12.61 -14.42 37.51
N THR A 347 -12.06 -15.53 38.02
CA THR A 347 -11.31 -16.47 37.19
C THR A 347 -12.23 -17.07 36.12
N VAL A 348 -11.66 -17.59 35.03
CA VAL A 348 -12.41 -18.26 33.96
C VAL A 348 -13.35 -19.33 34.51
N SER A 349 -12.86 -20.15 35.46
CA SER A 349 -13.64 -21.20 36.11
C SER A 349 -14.80 -20.66 36.97
N ALA A 350 -14.62 -19.52 37.63
CA ALA A 350 -15.67 -18.90 38.44
C ALA A 350 -16.78 -18.33 37.54
N VAL A 351 -16.41 -17.60 36.48
CA VAL A 351 -17.38 -17.05 35.51
C VAL A 351 -18.10 -18.16 34.75
N ALA A 352 -17.40 -19.24 34.38
CA ALA A 352 -18.02 -20.39 33.74
C ALA A 352 -19.09 -21.10 34.60
N ALA A 353 -18.99 -20.99 35.92
CA ALA A 353 -19.94 -21.59 36.87
C ALA A 353 -21.00 -20.59 37.38
N ASP A 354 -20.89 -19.30 37.05
CA ASP A 354 -21.78 -18.25 37.53
C ASP A 354 -23.11 -18.28 36.75
N PRO A 355 -24.26 -18.53 37.41
CA PRO A 355 -25.57 -18.52 36.75
C PRO A 355 -25.97 -17.17 36.15
N ALA A 356 -25.36 -16.06 36.59
CA ALA A 356 -25.60 -14.72 36.04
C ALA A 356 -24.80 -14.46 34.75
N SER A 357 -23.79 -15.28 34.45
CA SER A 357 -22.94 -15.16 33.26
C SER A 357 -23.67 -15.67 32.01
N GLN A 358 -23.69 -14.87 30.94
CA GLN A 358 -24.23 -15.30 29.64
C GLN A 358 -23.17 -16.02 28.82
N ILE A 359 -21.89 -15.66 28.97
CA ILE A 359 -20.77 -16.33 28.31
C ILE A 359 -20.35 -17.63 29.00
N GLY A 360 -20.66 -17.81 30.29
CA GLY A 360 -20.24 -18.95 31.11
C GLY A 360 -20.54 -20.34 30.53
N PRO A 361 -21.73 -20.60 29.96
CA PRO A 361 -22.03 -21.84 29.26
C PRO A 361 -21.08 -22.13 28.09
N PHE A 362 -20.67 -21.10 27.34
CA PHE A 362 -19.75 -21.24 26.21
C PHE A 362 -18.31 -21.47 26.67
N LEU A 363 -17.91 -20.91 27.82
CA LEU A 363 -16.61 -21.19 28.45
C LEU A 363 -16.50 -22.63 28.97
N SER A 364 -17.57 -23.17 29.56
CA SER A 364 -17.62 -24.54 30.10
C SER A 364 -17.74 -25.64 29.04
N GLY A 365 -17.91 -25.28 27.76
CA GLY A 365 -18.08 -26.24 26.67
C GLY A 365 -19.47 -26.87 26.61
N ALA A 366 -20.49 -26.21 27.16
CA ALA A 366 -21.88 -26.60 26.96
C ALA A 366 -22.23 -26.56 25.45
N PRO A 367 -23.20 -27.37 24.98
CA PRO A 367 -23.36 -27.65 23.56
C PRO A 367 -23.48 -26.38 22.72
N GLU A 368 -22.71 -26.34 21.62
CA GLU A 368 -22.82 -25.33 20.57
C GLU A 368 -24.29 -25.11 20.17
N ALA A 369 -24.57 -23.89 19.69
CA ALA A 369 -25.84 -23.55 19.06
C ALA A 369 -26.35 -24.72 18.20
N PRO A 370 -27.65 -25.07 18.27
CA PRO A 370 -28.17 -26.25 17.60
C PRO A 370 -27.72 -26.24 16.14
N LEU A 371 -26.93 -27.24 15.76
CA LEU A 371 -26.50 -27.41 14.37
C LEU A 371 -27.77 -27.44 13.53
N ARG A 372 -27.90 -26.46 12.62
CA ARG A 372 -29.06 -26.41 11.75
C ARG A 372 -29.10 -27.72 10.96
N PRO A 373 -30.27 -28.36 10.85
CA PRO A 373 -30.40 -29.53 9.99
C PRO A 373 -29.97 -29.13 8.57
N ARG A 374 -29.11 -29.95 7.97
CA ARG A 374 -28.64 -29.73 6.61
C ARG A 374 -29.84 -29.74 5.67
N ALA A 375 -30.00 -28.68 4.86
CA ALA A 375 -31.05 -28.63 3.86
C ALA A 375 -30.95 -29.83 2.90
N GLY A 376 -32.08 -30.42 2.55
CA GLY A 376 -32.15 -31.50 1.56
C GLY A 376 -31.67 -31.01 0.20
N LYS A 377 -31.14 -31.91 -0.63
CA LYS A 377 -30.66 -31.57 -1.99
C LYS A 377 -31.75 -30.90 -2.84
N ALA A 378 -33.01 -31.28 -2.64
CA ALA A 378 -34.17 -30.70 -3.33
C ALA A 378 -34.50 -29.27 -2.85
N ASP A 379 -34.12 -28.93 -1.62
CA ASP A 379 -34.51 -27.67 -0.96
C ASP A 379 -33.40 -26.61 -1.01
N LEU A 380 -32.24 -26.93 -1.62
CA LEU A 380 -31.05 -26.08 -1.66
C LEU A 380 -31.34 -24.67 -2.24
N PHE A 381 -32.31 -24.58 -3.16
CA PHE A 381 -32.74 -23.35 -3.82
C PHE A 381 -34.23 -23.02 -3.56
N ALA A 382 -34.84 -23.61 -2.53
CA ALA A 382 -36.26 -23.39 -2.21
C ALA A 382 -36.59 -21.91 -1.92
N HIS A 383 -35.59 -21.12 -1.49
CA HIS A 383 -35.75 -19.71 -1.13
C HIS A 383 -35.15 -18.72 -2.14
N GLY A 384 -34.63 -19.20 -3.28
CA GLY A 384 -34.05 -18.32 -4.29
C GLY A 384 -33.02 -19.02 -5.17
N THR A 385 -32.59 -18.32 -6.21
CA THR A 385 -31.53 -18.79 -7.13
C THR A 385 -30.31 -17.90 -6.99
N ILE A 386 -29.12 -18.51 -7.04
CA ILE A 386 -27.86 -17.78 -7.11
C ILE A 386 -27.51 -17.62 -8.59
N ARG A 387 -27.38 -16.38 -9.06
CA ARG A 387 -26.72 -16.09 -10.34
C ARG A 387 -25.35 -15.52 -10.04
N LEU A 388 -24.31 -16.21 -10.51
CA LEU A 388 -22.97 -15.65 -10.61
C LEU A 388 -22.92 -14.98 -11.98
N SER A 389 -22.90 -13.65 -11.99
CA SER A 389 -22.74 -12.82 -13.18
C SER A 389 -21.28 -12.63 -13.54
#